data_AF-A0AAU4F6E0-F1
#
_entry.id   AF-A0AAU4F6E0-F1
#
_cell.length_a   1.000
_cell.length_b   1.000
_cell.length_c   1.000
_cell.angle_alpha   90.00
_cell.angle_beta   90.00
_cell.angle_gamma   90.00
#
_symmetry.space_group_name_H-M   'P 1'
#
loop_
_entity.id
_entity.type
_entity.pdbx_description
1 polymer ?
#
loop_
_entity_poly.entity_id
_entity_poly.type
_entity_poly.pdbx_seq_one_letter_code
_entity_poly.pdbx_strand_id
1 'polypeptide(L)'
;MVIRVLSVVLLLALTAFGAAAVVTGIAEQHAADTAYLADFSRPGAECGAGEAHFDESDGLVLACMPRGGSSVRYPGFSEAQNHAVEALAKDLGADSLSTVDRARIQQRVDEFAATLPAAARPHYDEGVSLGPVWGAGLAWAGGAAALLGVLGLYFRLRRRRG
;
A
#
# COMPACT_ATOMS: atom_id res chain seq x y z
N MET A 1 -34.32 30.40 5.77
CA MET A 1 -34.26 29.10 6.48
C MET A 1 -33.51 28.03 5.68
N VAL A 2 -33.78 27.91 4.37
CA VAL A 2 -33.15 26.96 3.43
C VAL A 2 -31.62 26.98 3.43
N ILE A 3 -30.98 28.15 3.31
CA ILE A 3 -29.50 28.29 3.32
C ILE A 3 -28.88 27.75 4.61
N ARG A 4 -29.59 27.86 5.75
CA ARG A 4 -29.09 27.39 7.04
C ARG A 4 -29.14 25.86 7.17
N VAL A 5 -30.08 25.21 6.50
CA VAL A 5 -30.20 23.76 6.48
C VAL A 5 -29.15 23.18 5.53
N LEU A 6 -29.05 23.75 4.31
CA LEU A 6 -28.05 23.35 3.31
C LEU A 6 -26.62 23.40 3.85
N SER A 7 -26.26 24.47 4.56
CA SER A 7 -24.91 24.59 5.11
C SER A 7 -24.63 23.61 6.27
N VAL A 8 -25.65 23.13 7.00
CA VAL A 8 -25.45 22.06 8.00
C VAL A 8 -25.30 20.70 7.31
N VAL A 9 -26.13 20.42 6.31
CA VAL A 9 -26.04 19.20 5.50
C VAL A 9 -24.68 19.10 4.82
N LEU A 10 -24.19 20.20 4.24
CA LEU A 10 -22.87 20.24 3.60
C LEU A 10 -21.74 19.94 4.59
N LEU A 11 -21.77 20.53 5.80
CA LEU A 11 -20.75 20.28 6.81
C LEU A 11 -20.77 18.82 7.30
N LEU A 12 -21.96 18.24 7.48
CA LEU A 12 -22.11 16.82 7.84
C LEU A 12 -21.60 15.90 6.73
N ALA A 13 -21.91 16.22 5.47
CA ALA A 13 -21.41 15.46 4.31
C ALA A 13 -19.88 15.53 4.21
N LEU A 14 -19.30 16.73 4.39
CA LEU A 14 -17.84 16.92 4.44
C LEU A 14 -17.20 16.11 5.57
N THR A 15 -17.80 16.11 6.77
CA THR A 15 -17.27 15.32 7.88
C THR A 15 -17.34 13.82 7.61
N ALA A 16 -18.48 13.32 7.14
CA ALA A 16 -18.66 11.89 6.86
C ALA A 16 -17.73 11.43 5.72
N PHE A 17 -17.66 12.18 4.62
CA PHE A 17 -16.79 11.86 3.50
C PHE A 17 -15.32 11.94 3.90
N GLY A 18 -14.93 13.00 4.63
CA GLY A 18 -13.56 13.16 5.12
C GLY A 18 -13.13 12.02 6.04
N ALA A 19 -14.00 11.60 6.97
CA ALA A 19 -13.72 10.48 7.86
C ALA A 19 -13.58 9.15 7.09
N ALA A 20 -14.45 8.89 6.12
CA ALA A 20 -14.35 7.71 5.27
C ALA A 20 -13.03 7.69 4.48
N ALA A 21 -12.65 8.81 3.86
CA ALA A 21 -11.39 8.94 3.14
C ALA A 21 -10.15 8.75 4.03
N VAL A 22 -10.19 9.22 5.28
CA VAL A 22 -9.12 8.95 6.27
C VAL A 22 -8.98 7.46 6.54
N VAL A 23 -10.10 6.78 6.83
CA VAL A 23 -10.09 5.35 7.13
C VAL A 23 -9.59 4.54 5.94
N THR A 24 -10.07 4.86 4.73
CA THR A 24 -9.61 4.20 3.50
C THR A 24 -8.14 4.45 3.24
N GLY A 25 -7.66 5.70 3.36
CA GLY A 25 -6.25 6.02 3.15
C GLY A 25 -5.32 5.37 4.17
N ILE A 26 -5.74 5.25 5.44
CA ILE A 26 -4.99 4.51 6.46
C ILE A 26 -4.99 3.00 6.15
N ALA A 27 -6.13 2.46 5.72
CA ALA A 27 -6.22 1.04 5.35
C ALA A 27 -5.34 0.72 4.14
N GLU A 28 -5.32 1.58 3.12
CA GLU A 28 -4.43 1.47 1.96
C GLU A 28 -2.96 1.59 2.35
N GLN A 29 -2.60 2.53 3.23
CA GLN A 29 -1.22 2.62 3.75
C GLN A 29 -0.81 1.35 4.49
N HIS A 30 -1.70 0.81 5.33
CA HIS A 30 -1.41 -0.40 6.08
C HIS A 30 -1.32 -1.64 5.17
N ALA A 31 -2.17 -1.73 4.14
CA ALA A 31 -2.11 -2.78 3.13
C ALA A 31 -0.79 -2.69 2.33
N ALA A 32 -0.41 -1.49 1.90
CA ALA A 32 0.84 -1.26 1.17
C ALA A 32 2.09 -1.59 2.00
N ASP A 33 2.06 -1.41 3.33
CA ASP A 33 3.19 -1.72 4.21
C ASP A 33 3.18 -3.18 4.73
N THR A 34 2.16 -3.97 4.36
CA THR A 34 2.03 -5.39 4.77
C THR A 34 1.79 -6.32 3.57
N ALA A 35 1.96 -5.84 2.34
CA ALA A 35 1.82 -6.65 1.15
C ALA A 35 3.04 -7.55 0.96
N TYR A 36 2.84 -8.80 0.51
CA TYR A 36 3.92 -9.67 0.08
C TYR A 36 3.77 -9.97 -1.43
N LEU A 37 4.32 -9.08 -2.25
CA LEU A 37 4.33 -9.29 -3.71
C LEU A 37 5.75 -9.23 -4.25
N ALA A 38 6.09 -10.18 -5.12
CA ALA A 38 7.27 -10.07 -5.98
C ALA A 38 6.90 -9.21 -7.18
N ASP A 39 7.51 -8.03 -7.28
CA ASP A 39 7.34 -7.14 -8.41
C ASP A 39 8.50 -7.32 -9.38
N PHE A 40 8.22 -7.19 -10.67
CA PHE A 40 9.17 -7.45 -11.74
C PHE A 40 9.23 -6.22 -12.63
N SER A 41 10.41 -5.65 -12.78
CA SER A 41 10.60 -4.39 -13.49
C SER A 41 11.97 -4.34 -14.15
N ARG A 42 12.24 -3.27 -14.90
CA ARG A 42 13.56 -3.02 -15.49
C ARG A 42 14.36 -2.03 -14.64
N PRO A 43 15.70 -2.05 -14.71
CA PRO A 43 16.53 -1.06 -14.06
C PRO A 43 16.12 0.36 -14.44
N GLY A 44 15.88 1.21 -13.44
CA GLY A 44 15.50 2.61 -13.63
C GLY A 44 14.00 2.85 -13.89
N ALA A 45 13.16 1.81 -13.86
CA ALA A 45 11.70 1.98 -13.82
C ALA A 45 11.25 2.48 -12.43
N GLU A 46 10.12 3.20 -12.40
CA GLU A 46 9.41 3.44 -11.14
C GLU A 46 8.91 2.10 -10.62
N CYS A 47 9.46 1.66 -9.50
CA CYS A 47 9.09 0.38 -8.91
C CYS A 47 7.70 0.49 -8.26
N GLY A 48 6.90 -0.56 -8.38
CA GLY A 48 5.53 -0.59 -7.88
C GLY A 48 5.45 -0.65 -6.36
N ALA A 49 4.28 -1.02 -5.85
CA ALA A 49 4.04 -1.19 -4.42
C ALA A 49 4.52 -2.54 -3.86
N GLY A 50 5.25 -3.34 -4.65
CA GLY A 50 5.79 -4.62 -4.20
C GLY A 50 6.88 -4.47 -3.14
N GLU A 51 7.08 -5.51 -2.35
CA GLU A 51 8.03 -5.50 -1.23
C GLU A 51 9.43 -5.94 -1.66
N ALA A 52 9.51 -6.75 -2.71
CA ALA A 52 10.76 -7.08 -3.38
C ALA A 52 10.60 -6.86 -4.88
N HIS A 53 11.61 -6.22 -5.47
CA HIS A 53 11.64 -5.93 -6.90
C HIS A 53 12.76 -6.72 -7.55
N PHE A 54 12.44 -7.42 -8.62
CA PHE A 54 13.40 -8.20 -9.40
C PHE A 54 13.52 -7.63 -10.81
N ASP A 55 14.72 -7.67 -11.35
CA ASP A 55 14.98 -7.36 -12.75
C ASP A 55 14.40 -8.47 -13.62
N GLU A 56 13.54 -8.12 -14.56
CA GLU A 56 12.97 -9.08 -15.51
C GLU A 56 14.04 -9.77 -16.37
N SER A 57 15.21 -9.15 -16.56
CA SER A 57 16.23 -9.62 -17.48
C SER A 57 17.20 -10.64 -16.87
N ASP A 58 17.51 -10.53 -15.58
CA ASP A 58 18.49 -11.38 -14.90
C ASP A 58 18.03 -11.92 -13.53
N GLY A 59 16.83 -11.54 -13.08
CA GLY A 59 16.26 -11.95 -11.81
C GLY A 59 16.98 -11.39 -10.58
N LEU A 60 17.88 -10.41 -10.74
CA LEU A 60 18.57 -9.77 -9.63
C LEU A 60 17.65 -8.79 -8.90
N VAL A 61 17.94 -8.55 -7.62
CA VAL A 61 17.18 -7.59 -6.81
C VAL A 61 17.47 -6.16 -7.28
N LEU A 62 16.40 -5.42 -7.57
CA LEU A 62 16.48 -4.00 -7.92
C LEU A 62 16.42 -3.13 -6.66
N ALA A 63 17.42 -2.26 -6.51
CA ALA A 63 17.43 -1.21 -5.49
C ALA A 63 16.55 -0.03 -5.95
N CYS A 64 15.27 -0.10 -5.65
CA CYS A 64 14.31 0.94 -5.98
C CYS A 64 14.29 2.05 -4.92
N MET A 65 14.42 3.32 -5.27
CA MET A 65 14.11 4.38 -4.30
C MET A 65 12.59 4.62 -4.27
N PRO A 66 11.97 4.87 -3.09
CA PRO A 66 12.56 4.97 -1.75
C PRO A 66 12.46 3.68 -0.90
N ARG A 67 11.86 2.59 -1.41
CA ARG A 67 11.48 1.39 -0.61
C ARG A 67 12.26 0.11 -0.90
N GLY A 68 13.05 0.07 -1.95
CA GLY A 68 13.87 -1.08 -2.35
C GLY A 68 15.24 -1.09 -1.67
N GLY A 69 15.62 -2.27 -1.16
CA GLY A 69 16.96 -2.57 -0.67
C GLY A 69 17.77 -3.38 -1.68
N SER A 70 19.06 -3.58 -1.41
CA SER A 70 19.95 -4.44 -2.22
C SER A 70 19.71 -5.95 -2.00
N SER A 71 18.60 -6.33 -1.39
CA SER A 71 18.31 -7.69 -0.93
C SER A 71 16.80 -7.88 -0.74
N VAL A 72 16.31 -9.09 -0.99
CA VAL A 72 14.89 -9.45 -0.77
C VAL A 72 14.56 -9.41 0.72
N ARG A 73 13.47 -8.74 1.10
CA ARG A 73 13.03 -8.73 2.51
C ARG A 73 11.52 -8.66 2.63
N TYR A 74 10.86 -9.81 2.73
CA TYR A 74 9.43 -9.87 2.98
C TYR A 74 9.10 -9.78 4.49
N PRO A 75 8.00 -9.09 4.87
CA PRO A 75 7.50 -9.05 6.23
C PRO A 75 7.26 -10.44 6.82
N GLY A 76 7.82 -10.69 8.00
CA GLY A 76 7.65 -11.96 8.72
C GLY A 76 8.50 -13.11 8.20
N PHE A 77 9.17 -12.98 7.04
CA PHE A 77 10.00 -14.06 6.50
C PHE A 77 11.33 -14.11 7.23
N SER A 78 11.82 -15.34 7.45
CA SER A 78 13.19 -15.56 7.91
C SER A 78 14.21 -15.19 6.81
N GLU A 79 15.44 -14.91 7.22
CA GLU A 79 16.55 -14.64 6.30
C GLU A 79 16.77 -15.78 5.29
N ALA A 80 16.64 -17.04 5.74
CA ALA A 80 16.74 -18.21 4.89
C ALA A 80 15.61 -18.29 3.84
N GLN A 81 14.38 -17.89 4.20
CA GLN A 81 13.26 -17.83 3.26
C GLN A 81 13.47 -16.72 2.22
N ASN A 82 13.90 -15.53 2.65
CA ASN A 82 14.21 -14.43 1.74
C ASN A 82 15.32 -14.81 0.75
N HIS A 83 16.42 -15.39 1.24
CA HIS A 83 17.51 -15.88 0.39
C HIS A 83 17.06 -16.99 -0.56
N ALA A 84 16.12 -17.85 -0.16
CA ALA A 84 15.58 -18.89 -1.04
C ALA A 84 14.76 -18.31 -2.21
N VAL A 85 13.99 -17.23 -1.97
CA VAL A 85 13.28 -16.53 -3.05
C VAL A 85 14.28 -15.83 -3.98
N GLU A 86 15.28 -15.14 -3.42
CA GLU A 86 16.31 -14.46 -4.20
C GLU A 86 17.12 -15.44 -5.08
N ALA A 87 17.55 -16.56 -4.51
CA ALA A 87 18.27 -17.59 -5.24
C ALA A 87 17.41 -18.20 -6.36
N LEU A 88 16.11 -18.42 -6.11
CA LEU A 88 15.18 -18.91 -7.13
C LEU A 88 15.02 -17.90 -8.27
N ALA A 89 14.85 -16.61 -7.95
CA ALA A 89 14.72 -15.56 -8.95
C ALA A 89 15.96 -15.48 -9.84
N LYS A 90 17.15 -15.55 -9.25
CA LYS A 90 18.43 -15.55 -9.96
C LYS A 90 18.63 -16.79 -10.83
N ASP A 91 18.24 -17.97 -10.35
CA ASP A 91 18.35 -19.24 -11.10
C ASP A 91 17.45 -19.23 -12.34
N LEU A 92 16.19 -18.75 -12.18
CA LEU A 92 15.24 -18.64 -13.28
C LEU A 92 15.56 -17.46 -14.22
N GLY A 93 16.19 -16.41 -13.71
CA GLY A 93 16.51 -15.20 -14.46
C GLY A 93 17.71 -15.33 -15.40
N ALA A 94 18.42 -16.46 -15.41
CA ALA A 94 19.64 -16.65 -16.22
C ALA A 94 19.45 -16.33 -17.72
N ASP A 95 18.23 -16.54 -18.25
CA ASP A 95 17.85 -16.27 -19.64
C ASP A 95 16.64 -15.32 -19.75
N SER A 96 16.49 -14.40 -18.78
CA SER A 96 15.30 -13.57 -18.53
C SER A 96 14.09 -14.30 -17.98
N LEU A 97 13.35 -13.62 -17.10
CA LEU A 97 12.18 -14.16 -16.43
C LEU A 97 10.96 -14.15 -17.36
N SER A 98 10.51 -15.34 -17.76
CA SER A 98 9.24 -15.49 -18.44
C SER A 98 8.06 -15.24 -17.49
N THR A 99 6.84 -15.13 -18.03
CA THR A 99 5.63 -15.08 -17.21
C THR A 99 5.47 -16.32 -16.31
N VAL A 100 5.94 -17.48 -16.77
CA VAL A 100 5.90 -18.72 -15.98
C VAL A 100 6.90 -18.66 -14.83
N ASP A 101 8.09 -18.12 -15.06
CA ASP A 101 9.11 -17.97 -14.02
C ASP A 101 8.68 -16.99 -12.94
N ARG A 102 8.11 -15.84 -13.34
CA ARG A 102 7.52 -14.86 -12.41
C ARG A 102 6.42 -15.48 -11.55
N ALA A 103 5.52 -16.27 -12.16
CA ALA A 103 4.48 -16.97 -11.43
C ALA A 103 5.07 -18.00 -10.43
N ARG A 104 6.15 -18.67 -10.80
CA ARG A 104 6.84 -19.64 -9.94
C ARG A 104 7.53 -18.98 -8.75
N ILE A 105 8.15 -17.81 -8.97
CA ILE A 105 8.72 -17.00 -7.89
C ILE A 105 7.61 -16.56 -6.93
N GLN A 106 6.51 -16.01 -7.45
CA GLN A 106 5.38 -15.60 -6.61
C GLN A 106 4.79 -16.78 -5.83
N GLN A 107 4.59 -17.93 -6.48
CA GLN A 107 4.13 -19.15 -5.81
C GLN A 107 5.04 -19.53 -4.63
N ARG A 108 6.36 -19.37 -4.77
CA ARG A 108 7.29 -19.65 -3.68
C ARG A 108 7.13 -18.67 -2.51
N VAL A 109 6.87 -17.40 -2.81
CA VAL A 109 6.54 -16.40 -1.77
C VAL A 109 5.21 -16.77 -1.09
N ASP A 110 4.19 -17.17 -1.85
CA ASP A 110 2.88 -17.60 -1.31
C ASP A 110 3.00 -18.80 -0.38
N GLU A 111 3.82 -19.79 -0.73
CA GLU A 111 4.13 -20.94 0.11
C GLU A 111 4.74 -20.51 1.46
N PHE A 112 5.69 -19.58 1.44
CA PHE A 112 6.30 -19.07 2.67
C PHE A 112 5.34 -18.23 3.49
N ALA A 113 4.55 -17.35 2.86
CA ALA A 113 3.53 -16.57 3.55
C ALA A 113 2.48 -17.48 4.21
N ALA A 114 2.12 -18.60 3.59
CA ALA A 114 1.21 -19.58 4.17
C ALA A 114 1.74 -20.21 5.46
N THR A 115 3.06 -20.30 5.66
CA THR A 115 3.68 -20.82 6.89
C THR A 115 3.64 -19.84 8.07
N LEU A 116 3.34 -18.56 7.82
CA LEU A 116 3.31 -17.55 8.88
C LEU A 116 2.05 -17.67 9.76
N PRO A 117 2.17 -17.34 11.06
CA PRO A 117 1.02 -17.25 11.95
C PRO A 117 -0.03 -16.27 11.40
N ALA A 118 -1.32 -16.55 11.58
CA ALA A 118 -2.40 -15.72 11.02
C ALA A 118 -2.30 -14.23 11.42
N ALA A 119 -1.80 -13.93 12.62
CA ALA A 119 -1.59 -12.55 13.10
C ALA A 119 -0.40 -11.82 12.45
N ALA A 120 0.52 -12.56 11.82
CA ALA A 120 1.71 -12.03 11.16
C ALA A 120 1.73 -12.36 9.66
N ARG A 121 0.64 -12.93 9.13
CA ARG A 121 0.54 -13.27 7.72
C ARG A 121 0.31 -11.98 6.94
N PRO A 122 1.26 -11.58 6.07
CA PRO A 122 1.10 -10.40 5.24
C PRO A 122 -0.07 -10.58 4.26
N HIS A 123 -0.61 -9.49 3.74
CA HIS A 123 -1.73 -9.53 2.81
C HIS A 123 -1.23 -9.74 1.38
N TYR A 124 -1.95 -10.51 0.58
CA TYR A 124 -1.67 -10.59 -0.85
C TYR A 124 -2.39 -9.42 -1.52
N ASP A 125 -1.64 -8.47 -2.07
CA ASP A 125 -2.20 -7.35 -2.82
C ASP A 125 -1.92 -7.55 -4.31
N GLU A 126 -2.97 -7.86 -5.07
CA GLU A 126 -2.94 -8.10 -6.52
C GLU A 126 -2.67 -6.84 -7.37
N GLY A 127 -2.03 -5.82 -6.78
CA GLY A 127 -1.61 -4.60 -7.45
C GLY A 127 -2.71 -3.53 -7.54
N VAL A 128 -3.70 -3.58 -6.64
CA VAL A 128 -4.78 -2.57 -6.59
C VAL A 128 -4.40 -1.39 -5.68
N SER A 129 -3.27 -1.47 -4.98
CA SER A 129 -2.67 -0.33 -4.29
C SER A 129 -2.23 0.74 -5.29
N LEU A 130 -3.11 1.72 -5.49
CA LEU A 130 -2.74 3.06 -5.96
C LEU A 130 -1.62 3.53 -5.02
N GLY A 131 -0.38 3.51 -5.48
CA GLY A 131 0.83 3.49 -4.65
C GLY A 131 0.87 4.45 -3.44
N PRO A 132 1.82 4.27 -2.51
CA PRO A 132 1.80 4.85 -1.15
C PRO A 132 1.55 6.36 -1.05
N VAL A 133 1.86 7.12 -2.11
CA VAL A 133 1.63 8.56 -2.22
C VAL A 133 0.13 8.91 -2.29
N TRP A 134 -0.69 8.06 -2.90
CA TRP A 134 -2.14 8.29 -3.04
C TRP A 134 -2.89 8.03 -1.74
N GLY A 135 -2.61 6.93 -1.03
CA GLY A 135 -3.23 6.66 0.29
C GLY A 135 -2.91 7.74 1.33
N ALA A 136 -1.66 8.24 1.34
CA ALA A 136 -1.27 9.39 2.17
C ALA A 136 -2.02 10.66 1.79
N GLY A 137 -2.11 10.96 0.49
CA GLY A 137 -2.84 12.12 -0.02
C GLY A 137 -4.33 12.06 0.34
N LEU A 138 -4.96 10.88 0.21
CA LEU A 138 -6.36 10.66 0.54
C LEU A 138 -6.61 10.84 2.04
N ALA A 139 -5.73 10.31 2.89
CA ALA A 139 -5.84 10.46 4.34
C ALA A 139 -5.69 11.92 4.78
N TRP A 140 -4.72 12.66 4.23
CA TRP A 140 -4.54 14.09 4.56
C TRP A 140 -5.71 14.95 4.05
N ALA A 141 -6.13 14.74 2.80
CA ALA A 141 -7.26 15.47 2.23
C ALA A 141 -8.57 15.18 2.97
N GLY A 142 -8.82 13.89 3.28
CA GLY A 142 -9.95 13.46 4.08
C GLY A 142 -9.93 14.05 5.49
N GLY A 143 -8.77 14.05 6.14
CA GLY A 143 -8.58 14.60 7.48
C GLY A 143 -8.85 16.11 7.53
N ALA A 144 -8.34 16.85 6.55
CA ALA A 144 -8.60 18.29 6.41
C ALA A 144 -10.09 18.57 6.18
N ALA A 145 -10.75 17.81 5.30
CA ALA A 145 -12.19 17.95 5.06
C ALA A 145 -13.02 17.64 6.32
N ALA A 146 -12.65 16.60 7.06
CA ALA A 146 -13.33 16.23 8.30
C ALA A 146 -13.19 17.31 9.38
N LEU A 147 -11.98 17.82 9.58
CA LEU A 147 -11.68 18.90 10.52
C LEU A 147 -12.44 20.18 10.19
N LEU A 148 -12.49 20.58 8.91
CA LEU A 148 -13.25 21.74 8.47
C LEU A 148 -14.75 21.59 8.72
N GLY A 149 -15.30 20.40 8.47
CA GLY A 149 -16.70 20.08 8.76
C GLY A 149 -17.02 20.21 10.26
N VAL A 150 -16.18 19.62 11.12
CA VAL A 150 -16.34 19.66 12.58
C VAL A 150 -16.19 21.07 13.13
N LEU A 151 -15.15 21.81 12.72
CA LEU A 151 -14.94 23.20 13.14
C LEU A 151 -16.10 24.10 12.68
N GLY A 152 -16.57 23.92 11.45
CA GLY A 152 -17.72 24.66 10.93
C GLY A 152 -18.99 24.42 11.73
N LEU A 153 -19.26 23.17 12.13
CA LEU A 153 -20.38 22.83 13.03
C LEU A 153 -20.19 23.44 14.42
N TYR A 154 -19.00 23.33 15.00
CA TYR A 154 -18.67 23.86 16.32
C TYR A 154 -18.87 25.38 16.40
N PHE A 155 -18.28 26.15 15.48
CA PHE A 155 -18.42 27.60 15.45
C PHE A 155 -19.88 28.03 15.26
N ARG A 156 -20.65 27.28 14.48
CA ARG A 156 -22.07 27.56 14.24
C ARG A 156 -22.92 27.31 15.49
N LEU A 157 -22.66 26.21 16.21
CA LEU A 157 -23.34 25.89 17.47
C LEU A 157 -22.98 26.91 18.55
N ARG A 158 -21.71 27.33 18.61
CA ARG A 158 -21.25 28.38 19.52
C ARG A 158 -21.94 29.72 19.25
N ARG A 159 -22.08 30.12 17.98
CA ARG A 159 -22.77 31.36 17.57
C ARG A 159 -24.28 31.37 17.87
N ARG A 160 -24.90 30.21 18.09
CA ARG A 160 -26.31 30.12 18.49
C ARG A 160 -26.53 30.16 20.01
N ARG A 161 -25.48 29.96 20.81
CA ARG A 161 -25.54 29.94 22.27
C ARG A 161 -25.14 31.27 22.92
N GLY A 162 -24.56 32.19 22.17
CA GLY A 162 -24.22 33.54 22.61
C GLY A 162 -25.08 34.60 21.94
#